data_AF-A0A2E6JLB9-F1
#
_entry.id   AF-A0A2E6JLB9-F1
#
_cell.length_a   1.000
_cell.length_b   1.000
_cell.length_c   1.000
_cell.angle_alpha   90.00
_cell.angle_beta   90.00
_cell.angle_gamma   90.00
#
_symmetry.space_group_name_H-M   'P 1'
#
loop_
_entity.id
_entity.type
_entity.pdbx_description
1 polymer ?
#
loop_
_entity_poly.entity_id
_entity_poly.type
_entity_poly.pdbx_seq_one_letter_code
_entity_poly.pdbx_strand_id
1 'polypeptide(L)'
;MGIEMRLHLIDEESLNFLLNLHWNEMYVQLEKGLLREKRPPKDTKLSRSFDIDAESDILDLMDQAVGEGRVIDVLKMQKNHSLLLLLMEWASFGHWESWEGRCFIYLEQAIGNPIEHVDDMYDELCWEKVNENLRIIGEDQFAKDVCENWMKRREALGETLDEREDPHIMPTFEAHDKAARKLHHAVNRQNCVQILGREHLDAKDWGHGNWNLKILLEASD
;
A
#
# COMPACT_ATOMS: atom_id res chain seq x y z
N MET A 1 19.28 -5.69 0.37
CA MET A 1 17.91 -5.64 -0.17
C MET A 1 17.05 -5.06 0.95
N GLY A 2 16.45 -3.90 0.73
CA GLY A 2 15.70 -3.18 1.76
C GLY A 2 14.23 -3.60 1.73
N ILE A 3 13.56 -3.55 2.87
CA ILE A 3 12.12 -3.84 3.01
C ILE A 3 11.33 -2.66 2.44
N GLU A 4 10.32 -2.94 1.62
CA GLU A 4 9.40 -1.93 1.09
C GLU A 4 8.14 -1.83 1.96
N MET A 5 7.77 -0.61 2.35
CA MET A 5 6.45 -0.28 2.89
C MET A 5 5.51 0.00 1.73
N ARG A 6 4.26 -0.48 1.81
CA ARG A 6 3.22 -0.27 0.79
C ARG A 6 1.93 0.23 1.41
N LEU A 7 1.35 1.24 0.78
CA LEU A 7 0.02 1.78 1.06
C LEU A 7 -0.88 1.52 -0.15
N HIS A 8 -1.75 0.53 -0.08
CA HIS A 8 -2.70 0.20 -1.15
C HIS A 8 -3.97 1.02 -1.02
N LEU A 9 -4.48 1.49 -2.17
CA LEU A 9 -5.72 2.24 -2.26
C LEU A 9 -6.81 1.35 -2.84
N ILE A 10 -7.56 0.71 -1.97
CA ILE A 10 -8.57 -0.31 -2.30
C ILE A 10 -9.85 0.36 -2.78
N ASP A 11 -10.37 -0.08 -3.90
CA ASP A 11 -11.73 0.22 -4.33
C ASP A 11 -12.69 -0.77 -3.64
N GLU A 12 -13.50 -0.26 -2.72
CA GLU A 12 -14.39 -1.07 -1.90
C GLU A 12 -15.48 -1.76 -2.75
N GLU A 13 -15.96 -1.12 -3.81
CA GLU A 13 -16.98 -1.70 -4.70
C GLU A 13 -16.42 -2.90 -5.45
N SER A 14 -15.26 -2.76 -6.09
CA SER A 14 -14.57 -3.86 -6.77
C SER A 14 -14.21 -4.99 -5.81
N LEU A 15 -13.72 -4.70 -4.60
CA LEU A 15 -13.42 -5.74 -3.62
C LEU A 15 -14.69 -6.48 -3.19
N ASN A 16 -15.75 -5.76 -2.84
CA ASN A 16 -17.02 -6.36 -2.43
C ASN A 16 -17.63 -7.20 -3.55
N PHE A 17 -17.51 -6.78 -4.80
CA PHE A 17 -17.91 -7.59 -5.95
C PHE A 17 -17.19 -8.94 -5.97
N LEU A 18 -15.85 -8.95 -5.88
CA LEU A 18 -15.06 -10.18 -5.87
C LEU A 18 -15.43 -11.09 -4.69
N LEU A 19 -15.53 -10.52 -3.50
CA LEU A 19 -15.82 -11.27 -2.27
C LEU A 19 -17.20 -11.93 -2.27
N ASN A 20 -18.15 -11.40 -3.02
CA ASN A 20 -19.51 -11.95 -3.15
C ASN A 20 -19.70 -12.88 -4.35
N LEU A 21 -18.71 -13.02 -5.25
CA LEU A 21 -18.75 -14.03 -6.30
C LEU A 21 -18.75 -15.44 -5.69
N HIS A 22 -19.34 -16.38 -6.43
CA HIS A 22 -19.17 -17.79 -6.09
C HIS A 22 -17.74 -18.23 -6.40
N TRP A 23 -17.13 -19.08 -5.56
CA TRP A 23 -15.74 -19.53 -5.68
C TRP A 23 -15.39 -20.03 -7.08
N ASN A 24 -16.17 -21.00 -7.60
CA ASN A 24 -15.98 -21.55 -8.94
C ASN A 24 -16.22 -20.54 -10.07
N GLU A 25 -17.10 -19.57 -9.85
CA GLU A 25 -17.35 -18.51 -10.83
C GLU A 25 -16.13 -17.58 -10.91
N MET A 26 -15.61 -17.14 -9.78
CA MET A 26 -14.40 -16.33 -9.71
C MET A 26 -13.22 -17.02 -10.40
N TYR A 27 -12.99 -18.31 -10.08
CA TYR A 27 -11.92 -19.10 -10.68
C TYR A 27 -11.98 -19.09 -12.21
N VAL A 28 -13.14 -19.44 -12.78
CA VAL A 28 -13.34 -19.50 -14.24
C VAL A 28 -13.23 -18.13 -14.88
N GLN A 29 -13.69 -17.07 -14.22
CA GLN A 29 -13.57 -15.71 -14.77
C GLN A 29 -12.14 -15.18 -14.74
N LEU A 30 -11.35 -15.51 -13.71
CA LEU A 30 -9.90 -15.20 -13.65
C LEU A 30 -9.14 -15.93 -14.76
N GLU A 31 -9.35 -17.24 -14.91
CA GLU A 31 -8.68 -18.07 -15.94
C GLU A 31 -8.94 -17.52 -17.36
N LYS A 32 -10.13 -16.99 -17.59
CA LYS A 32 -10.53 -16.41 -18.89
C LYS A 32 -10.21 -14.91 -19.01
N GLY A 33 -9.65 -14.27 -17.99
CA GLY A 33 -9.37 -12.84 -17.94
C GLY A 33 -10.61 -11.94 -18.04
N LEU A 34 -11.79 -12.46 -17.67
CA LEU A 34 -13.06 -11.74 -17.78
C LEU A 34 -13.26 -10.70 -16.66
N LEU A 35 -12.57 -10.88 -15.53
CA LEU A 35 -12.65 -9.94 -14.41
C LEU A 35 -11.91 -8.62 -14.67
N ARG A 36 -11.04 -8.53 -15.68
CA ARG A 36 -10.26 -7.30 -15.95
C ARG A 36 -11.13 -6.06 -16.13
N GLU A 37 -12.33 -6.22 -16.70
CA GLU A 37 -13.30 -5.14 -16.87
C GLU A 37 -13.88 -4.63 -15.54
N LYS A 38 -13.76 -5.42 -14.47
CA LYS A 38 -14.22 -5.09 -13.10
C LYS A 38 -13.08 -4.59 -12.22
N ARG A 39 -11.84 -4.60 -12.70
CA ARG A 39 -10.70 -4.04 -11.99
C ARG A 39 -10.82 -2.52 -12.00
N PRO A 40 -10.59 -1.82 -10.88
CA PRO A 40 -10.61 -0.37 -10.89
C PRO A 40 -9.56 0.18 -11.85
N PRO A 41 -9.78 1.36 -12.45
CA PRO A 41 -8.80 1.97 -13.36
C PRO A 41 -7.48 2.24 -12.62
N LYS A 42 -6.36 1.89 -13.25
CA LYS A 42 -5.03 2.16 -12.65
C LYS A 42 -4.83 3.65 -12.45
N ASP A 43 -4.43 4.07 -11.26
CA ASP A 43 -4.03 5.44 -11.00
C ASP A 43 -2.75 5.79 -11.78
N THR A 44 -2.70 6.98 -12.36
CA THR A 44 -1.60 7.39 -13.25
C THR A 44 -0.28 7.65 -12.54
N LYS A 45 -0.28 7.88 -11.22
CA LYS A 45 0.92 8.16 -10.41
C LYS A 45 1.38 6.95 -9.58
N LEU A 46 0.51 5.98 -9.32
CA LEU A 46 0.77 4.86 -8.40
C LEU A 46 1.30 3.61 -9.11
N SER A 47 2.01 2.79 -8.33
CA SER A 47 2.45 1.47 -8.75
C SER A 47 1.27 0.50 -8.72
N ARG A 48 1.26 -0.50 -9.61
CA ARG A 48 0.30 -1.61 -9.60
C ARG A 48 0.79 -2.73 -10.49
N SER A 49 0.69 -3.98 -10.01
CA SER A 49 0.98 -5.19 -10.78
C SER A 49 0.12 -5.28 -12.03
N PHE A 50 0.67 -5.92 -13.08
CA PHE A 50 -0.10 -6.20 -14.29
C PHE A 50 -1.27 -7.13 -13.99
N ASP A 51 -2.33 -7.02 -14.80
CA ASP A 51 -3.55 -7.80 -14.59
C ASP A 51 -3.25 -9.31 -14.63
N ILE A 52 -2.42 -9.76 -15.58
CA ILE A 52 -2.06 -11.17 -15.76
C ILE A 52 -1.31 -11.72 -14.54
N ASP A 53 -0.34 -10.97 -14.01
CA ASP A 53 0.45 -11.41 -12.86
C ASP A 53 -0.45 -11.53 -11.62
N ALA A 54 -1.28 -10.51 -11.37
CA ALA A 54 -2.21 -10.53 -10.24
C ALA A 54 -3.26 -11.66 -10.36
N GLU A 55 -3.76 -11.95 -11.55
CA GLU A 55 -4.66 -13.09 -11.80
C GLU A 55 -3.97 -14.43 -11.54
N SER A 56 -2.72 -14.58 -11.99
CA SER A 56 -1.93 -15.80 -11.79
C SER A 56 -1.70 -16.07 -10.31
N ASP A 57 -1.26 -15.06 -9.54
CA ASP A 57 -0.99 -15.22 -8.10
C ASP A 57 -2.26 -15.62 -7.33
N ILE A 58 -3.42 -15.06 -7.72
CA ILE A 58 -4.72 -15.42 -7.15
C ILE A 58 -5.08 -16.88 -7.47
N LEU A 59 -4.97 -17.28 -8.74
CA LEU A 59 -5.28 -18.64 -9.18
C LEU A 59 -4.38 -19.67 -8.47
N ASP A 60 -3.10 -19.38 -8.33
CA ASP A 60 -2.13 -20.25 -7.64
C ASP A 60 -2.54 -20.51 -6.18
N LEU A 61 -3.08 -19.51 -5.48
CA LEU A 61 -3.62 -19.68 -4.12
C LEU A 61 -4.99 -20.34 -4.10
N MET A 62 -5.84 -20.09 -5.10
CA MET A 62 -7.13 -20.77 -5.22
C MET A 62 -6.95 -22.27 -5.47
N ASP A 63 -5.95 -22.68 -6.26
CA ASP A 63 -5.62 -24.09 -6.53
C ASP A 63 -5.16 -24.86 -5.29
N GLN A 64 -4.60 -24.14 -4.30
CA GLN A 64 -4.18 -24.70 -3.02
C GLN A 64 -5.35 -24.79 -2.01
N ALA A 65 -6.49 -24.20 -2.32
CA ALA A 65 -7.65 -24.11 -1.45
C ALA A 65 -8.86 -24.88 -2.04
N VAL A 66 -9.73 -25.38 -1.17
CA VAL A 66 -11.00 -26.02 -1.60
C VAL A 66 -12.17 -25.17 -1.12
N GLY A 67 -12.86 -24.53 -2.06
CA GLY A 67 -13.94 -23.60 -1.76
C GLY A 67 -15.27 -23.97 -2.40
N GLU A 68 -16.36 -23.77 -1.66
CA GLU A 68 -17.74 -23.82 -2.14
C GLU A 68 -18.52 -22.66 -1.51
N GLY A 69 -19.43 -22.04 -2.27
CA GLY A 69 -20.16 -20.84 -1.84
C GLY A 69 -19.46 -19.54 -2.25
N ARG A 70 -19.73 -18.45 -1.52
CA ARG A 70 -19.13 -17.14 -1.80
C ARG A 70 -17.67 -17.14 -1.39
N VAL A 71 -16.86 -16.37 -2.11
CA VAL A 71 -15.42 -16.23 -1.84
C VAL A 71 -15.16 -15.81 -0.39
N ILE A 72 -15.89 -14.83 0.14
CA ILE A 72 -15.72 -14.39 1.53
C ILE A 72 -15.95 -15.52 2.56
N ASP A 73 -16.94 -16.38 2.33
CA ASP A 73 -17.27 -17.47 3.25
C ASP A 73 -16.14 -18.52 3.26
N VAL A 74 -15.57 -18.81 2.10
CA VAL A 74 -14.41 -19.71 1.96
C VAL A 74 -13.18 -19.12 2.66
N LEU A 75 -12.89 -17.83 2.45
CA LEU A 75 -11.76 -17.15 3.08
C LEU A 75 -11.88 -17.15 4.61
N LYS A 76 -13.08 -16.86 5.16
CA LYS A 76 -13.35 -16.89 6.61
C LYS A 76 -13.14 -18.29 7.18
N MET A 77 -13.71 -19.32 6.55
CA MET A 77 -13.61 -20.71 6.99
C MET A 77 -12.16 -21.21 7.04
N GLN A 78 -11.35 -20.84 6.05
CA GLN A 78 -9.95 -21.27 5.95
C GLN A 78 -8.96 -20.30 6.62
N LYS A 79 -9.42 -19.12 7.06
CA LYS A 79 -8.57 -18.01 7.51
C LYS A 79 -7.47 -17.66 6.50
N ASN A 80 -7.83 -17.63 5.21
CA ASN A 80 -6.88 -17.42 4.12
C ASN A 80 -6.59 -15.93 3.89
N HIS A 81 -5.78 -15.34 4.78
CA HIS A 81 -5.39 -13.93 4.73
C HIS A 81 -4.56 -13.60 3.49
N SER A 82 -3.72 -14.53 3.02
CA SER A 82 -2.87 -14.34 1.84
C SER A 82 -3.71 -14.14 0.58
N LEU A 83 -4.74 -14.97 0.39
CA LEU A 83 -5.66 -14.79 -0.74
C LEU A 83 -6.45 -13.48 -0.59
N LEU A 84 -6.93 -13.14 0.61
CA LEU A 84 -7.60 -11.85 0.85
C LEU A 84 -6.71 -10.66 0.46
N LEU A 85 -5.42 -10.69 0.82
CA LEU A 85 -4.47 -9.64 0.45
C LEU A 85 -4.36 -9.50 -1.07
N LEU A 86 -4.18 -10.62 -1.81
CA LEU A 86 -4.12 -10.57 -3.27
C LEU A 86 -5.42 -10.02 -3.89
N LEU A 87 -6.58 -10.34 -3.32
CA LEU A 87 -7.85 -9.78 -3.80
C LEU A 87 -7.95 -8.27 -3.55
N MET A 88 -7.47 -7.81 -2.41
CA MET A 88 -7.37 -6.38 -2.10
C MET A 88 -6.40 -5.67 -3.07
N GLU A 89 -5.22 -6.23 -3.29
CA GLU A 89 -4.24 -5.69 -4.25
C GLU A 89 -4.80 -5.66 -5.69
N TRP A 90 -5.55 -6.70 -6.08
CA TRP A 90 -6.23 -6.72 -7.37
C TRP A 90 -7.29 -5.62 -7.46
N ALA A 91 -8.10 -5.45 -6.42
CA ALA A 91 -9.14 -4.42 -6.29
C ALA A 91 -8.57 -3.03 -5.95
N SER A 92 -7.27 -2.82 -6.08
CA SER A 92 -6.62 -1.54 -5.80
C SER A 92 -6.49 -0.65 -7.04
N PHE A 93 -6.70 0.65 -6.87
CA PHE A 93 -6.30 1.66 -7.87
C PHE A 93 -4.78 1.65 -8.10
N GLY A 94 -4.04 1.17 -7.11
CA GLY A 94 -2.58 1.12 -7.06
C GLY A 94 -2.11 1.42 -5.65
N HIS A 95 -0.79 1.39 -5.48
CA HIS A 95 -0.16 1.61 -4.18
C HIS A 95 0.97 2.62 -4.27
N TRP A 96 1.16 3.32 -3.16
CA TRP A 96 2.41 4.02 -2.88
C TRP A 96 3.38 3.04 -2.24
N GLU A 97 4.66 3.15 -2.59
CA GLU A 97 5.72 2.36 -1.96
C GLU A 97 6.99 3.16 -1.76
N SER A 98 7.72 2.83 -0.71
CA SER A 98 9.09 3.27 -0.53
C SER A 98 9.85 2.34 0.39
N TRP A 99 11.18 2.42 0.37
CA TRP A 99 12.01 1.71 1.32
C TRP A 99 11.66 2.16 2.74
N GLU A 100 11.43 1.20 3.63
CA GLU A 100 10.95 1.43 5.00
C GLU A 100 11.83 2.45 5.75
N GLY A 101 13.16 2.36 5.63
CA GLY A 101 14.08 3.32 6.24
C GLY A 101 13.93 4.76 5.72
N ARG A 102 13.46 4.97 4.47
CA ARG A 102 13.16 6.30 3.93
C ARG A 102 11.79 6.81 4.40
N CYS A 103 10.89 5.91 4.79
CA CYS A 103 9.54 6.27 5.22
C CYS A 103 9.56 7.14 6.48
N PHE A 104 10.54 6.97 7.37
CA PHE A 104 10.76 7.88 8.50
C PHE A 104 10.78 9.35 8.05
N ILE A 105 11.54 9.69 7.01
CA ILE A 105 11.67 11.07 6.53
C ILE A 105 10.31 11.62 6.09
N TYR A 106 9.49 10.79 5.44
CA TYR A 106 8.20 11.22 4.90
C TYR A 106 7.13 11.33 5.98
N LEU A 107 7.02 10.30 6.83
CA LEU A 107 6.01 10.22 7.86
C LEU A 107 6.29 11.21 8.99
N GLU A 108 7.55 11.35 9.43
CA GLU A 108 7.94 12.36 10.42
C GLU A 108 7.67 13.78 9.90
N GLN A 109 7.91 14.02 8.60
CA GLN A 109 7.59 15.31 7.98
C GLN A 109 6.08 15.54 7.89
N ALA A 110 5.29 14.50 7.63
CA ALA A 110 3.84 14.59 7.58
C ALA A 110 3.22 14.82 8.98
N ILE A 111 3.70 14.14 10.02
CA ILE A 111 3.16 14.24 11.39
C ILE A 111 3.80 15.35 12.23
N GLY A 112 4.94 15.90 11.78
CA GLY A 112 5.67 16.97 12.44
C GLY A 112 6.41 16.56 13.73
N ASN A 113 6.57 15.26 13.97
CA ASN A 113 7.21 14.68 15.16
C ASN A 113 8.10 13.49 14.75
N PRO A 114 9.16 13.18 15.51
CA PRO A 114 9.97 12.00 15.27
C PRO A 114 9.18 10.72 15.55
N ILE A 115 9.52 9.64 14.84
CA ILE A 115 9.00 8.30 15.06
C ILE A 115 10.10 7.48 15.74
N GLU A 116 9.79 6.91 16.91
CA GLU A 116 10.79 6.25 17.76
C GLU A 116 11.10 4.82 17.28
N HIS A 117 10.07 4.07 16.91
CA HIS A 117 10.19 2.69 16.47
C HIS A 117 9.60 2.45 15.09
N VAL A 118 10.17 1.47 14.38
CA VAL A 118 9.71 1.10 13.02
C VAL A 118 8.25 0.65 13.02
N ASP A 119 7.81 -0.02 14.07
CA ASP A 119 6.46 -0.54 14.19
C ASP A 119 5.42 0.59 14.33
N ASP A 120 5.80 1.73 14.94
CA ASP A 120 4.94 2.92 15.08
C ASP A 120 4.55 3.52 13.70
N MET A 121 5.34 3.26 12.64
CA MET A 121 4.97 3.65 11.28
C MET A 121 3.77 2.89 10.73
N TYR A 122 3.39 1.77 11.38
CA TYR A 122 2.26 0.93 11.03
C TYR A 122 1.09 1.08 12.03
N ASP A 123 1.12 2.09 12.89
CA ASP A 123 0.01 2.36 13.80
C ASP A 123 -1.10 3.19 13.13
N GLU A 124 -2.34 2.85 13.43
CA GLU A 124 -3.53 3.56 12.93
C GLU A 124 -3.48 5.05 13.27
N LEU A 125 -3.13 5.39 14.52
CA LEU A 125 -3.01 6.79 14.98
C LEU A 125 -1.92 7.57 14.24
N CYS A 126 -0.87 6.90 13.76
CA CYS A 126 0.16 7.54 12.94
C CYS A 126 -0.46 7.94 11.59
N TRP A 127 -1.16 7.01 10.94
CA TRP A 127 -1.78 7.25 9.63
C TRP A 127 -2.99 8.18 9.68
N GLU A 128 -3.74 8.24 10.78
CA GLU A 128 -4.74 9.28 11.01
C GLU A 128 -4.10 10.68 10.92
N LYS A 129 -3.00 10.92 11.65
CA LYS A 129 -2.27 12.19 11.61
C LYS A 129 -1.67 12.50 10.25
N VAL A 130 -1.10 11.49 9.57
CA VAL A 130 -0.60 11.63 8.20
C VAL A 130 -1.72 12.09 7.27
N ASN A 131 -2.88 11.42 7.33
CA ASN A 131 -4.05 11.78 6.54
C ASN A 131 -4.55 13.19 6.85
N GLU A 132 -4.68 13.55 8.12
CA GLU A 132 -5.13 14.89 8.55
C GLU A 132 -4.20 15.99 8.04
N ASN A 133 -2.89 15.84 8.24
CA ASN A 133 -1.93 16.88 7.91
C ASN A 133 -1.70 17.01 6.40
N LEU A 134 -1.59 15.90 5.66
CA LEU A 134 -1.35 15.95 4.21
C LEU A 134 -2.58 16.40 3.41
N ARG A 135 -3.78 16.43 4.01
CA ARG A 135 -4.96 17.09 3.44
C ARG A 135 -4.88 18.61 3.49
N ILE A 136 -4.10 19.15 4.42
CA ILE A 136 -3.93 20.60 4.63
C ILE A 136 -2.70 21.12 3.89
N ILE A 137 -1.60 20.38 3.95
CA ILE A 137 -0.34 20.75 3.29
C ILE A 137 -0.45 20.50 1.79
N GLY A 138 -0.01 21.44 0.95
CA GLY A 138 0.01 21.27 -0.51
C GLY A 138 1.14 20.33 -0.98
N GLU A 139 0.93 19.63 -2.10
CA GLU A 139 1.87 18.64 -2.66
C GLU A 139 3.30 19.20 -2.81
N ASP A 140 3.44 20.38 -3.43
CA ASP A 140 4.74 21.05 -3.64
C ASP A 140 5.44 21.40 -2.34
N GLN A 141 4.68 21.89 -1.36
CA GLN A 141 5.22 22.28 -0.06
C GLN A 141 5.71 21.04 0.70
N PHE A 142 4.90 19.98 0.74
CA PHE A 142 5.27 18.73 1.39
C PHE A 142 6.53 18.09 0.78
N ALA A 143 6.58 18.00 -0.55
CA ALA A 143 7.73 17.40 -1.24
C ALA A 143 9.02 18.20 -1.00
N LYS A 144 8.93 19.53 -1.04
CA LYS A 144 10.06 20.41 -0.73
C LYS A 144 10.55 20.21 0.70
N ASP A 145 9.63 20.20 1.68
CA ASP A 145 9.98 20.05 3.09
C ASP A 145 10.65 18.71 3.40
N VAL A 146 10.17 17.62 2.76
CA VAL A 146 10.81 16.30 2.83
C VAL A 146 12.24 16.36 2.32
N CYS A 147 12.46 16.95 1.15
CA CYS A 147 13.80 17.04 0.56
C CYS A 147 14.75 17.90 1.40
N GLU A 148 14.26 19.02 1.95
CA GLU A 148 15.03 19.85 2.88
C GLU A 148 15.40 19.09 4.16
N ASN A 149 14.48 18.31 4.72
CA ASN A 149 14.73 17.48 5.89
C ASN A 149 15.78 16.39 5.59
N TRP A 150 15.68 15.72 4.43
CA TRP A 150 16.70 14.76 4.00
C TRP A 150 18.09 15.39 3.88
N MET A 151 18.22 16.56 3.24
CA MET A 151 19.49 17.27 3.11
C MET A 151 20.09 17.62 4.48
N LYS A 152 19.26 18.14 5.40
CA LYS A 152 19.71 18.47 6.77
C LYS A 152 20.20 17.25 7.55
N ARG A 153 19.52 16.11 7.43
CA ARG A 153 19.96 14.85 8.07
C ARG A 153 21.29 14.39 7.51
N ARG A 154 21.48 14.51 6.20
CA ARG A 154 22.73 14.16 5.52
C ARG A 154 23.89 15.05 5.98
N GLU A 155 23.71 16.37 6.00
CA GLU A 155 24.73 17.31 6.52
C GLU A 155 25.07 17.04 7.99
N ALA A 156 24.07 16.70 8.82
CA ALA A 156 24.28 16.37 10.23
C ALA A 156 25.12 15.09 10.43
N LEU A 157 25.16 14.20 9.45
CA LEU A 157 26.06 13.03 9.42
C LEU A 157 27.47 13.36 8.93
N GLY A 158 27.72 14.62 8.53
CA GLY A 158 29.00 15.05 7.96
C GLY A 158 29.18 14.67 6.48
N GLU A 159 28.11 14.28 5.81
CA GLU A 159 28.12 13.88 4.41
C GLU A 159 28.06 15.11 3.47
N THR A 160 28.69 15.01 2.31
CA THR A 160 28.72 16.09 1.31
C THR A 160 27.37 16.26 0.59
N LEU A 161 27.08 17.50 0.21
CA LEU A 161 25.99 17.88 -0.70
C LEU A 161 26.52 18.30 -2.09
N ASP A 162 27.84 18.28 -2.32
CA ASP A 162 28.39 18.59 -3.64
C ASP A 162 28.24 17.38 -4.57
N GLU A 163 27.45 17.54 -5.63
CA GLU A 163 27.25 16.53 -6.68
C GLU A 163 28.56 16.10 -7.36
N ARG A 164 29.59 16.94 -7.32
CA ARG A 164 30.93 16.60 -7.83
C ARG A 164 31.64 15.60 -6.95
N GLU A 165 31.33 15.59 -5.65
CA GLU A 165 31.90 14.68 -4.66
C GLU A 165 31.05 13.42 -4.50
N ASP A 166 29.72 13.51 -4.64
CA ASP A 166 28.82 12.36 -4.72
C ASP A 166 27.78 12.51 -5.86
N PRO A 167 27.95 11.79 -6.99
CA PRO A 167 27.05 11.89 -8.13
C PRO A 167 25.65 11.31 -7.88
N HIS A 168 25.42 10.63 -6.75
CA HIS A 168 24.11 10.05 -6.42
C HIS A 168 23.22 11.03 -5.65
N ILE A 169 23.71 12.21 -5.25
CA ILE A 169 22.93 13.20 -4.50
C ILE A 169 21.69 13.63 -5.28
N MET A 170 21.85 14.06 -6.53
CA MET A 170 20.72 14.52 -7.34
C MET A 170 19.70 13.40 -7.62
N PRO A 171 20.10 12.18 -8.07
CA PRO A 171 19.17 11.06 -8.18
C PRO A 171 18.45 10.70 -6.86
N THR A 172 19.13 10.83 -5.72
CA THR A 172 18.53 10.53 -4.40
C THR A 172 17.54 11.61 -3.99
N PHE A 173 17.85 12.89 -4.24
CA PHE A 173 16.95 14.01 -4.06
C PHE A 173 15.68 13.84 -4.90
N GLU A 174 15.83 13.54 -6.20
CA GLU A 174 14.71 13.30 -7.11
C GLU A 174 13.85 12.10 -6.67
N ALA A 175 14.48 11.06 -6.11
CA ALA A 175 13.76 9.92 -5.56
C ALA A 175 12.91 10.30 -4.33
N HIS A 176 13.42 11.17 -3.44
CA HIS A 176 12.67 11.69 -2.29
C HIS A 176 11.52 12.60 -2.73
N ASP A 177 11.75 13.54 -3.65
CA ASP A 177 10.70 14.41 -4.20
C ASP A 177 9.57 13.58 -4.82
N LYS A 178 9.92 12.64 -5.70
CA LYS A 178 8.94 11.76 -6.35
C LYS A 178 8.17 10.91 -5.34
N ALA A 179 8.84 10.33 -4.33
CA ALA A 179 8.19 9.51 -3.31
C ALA A 179 7.22 10.35 -2.44
N ALA A 180 7.63 11.56 -2.04
CA ALA A 180 6.80 12.47 -1.24
C ALA A 180 5.56 12.92 -2.00
N ARG A 181 5.70 13.32 -3.28
CA ARG A 181 4.57 13.71 -4.13
C ARG A 181 3.58 12.56 -4.32
N LYS A 182 4.09 11.34 -4.55
CA LYS A 182 3.23 10.16 -4.66
C LYS A 182 2.53 9.82 -3.35
N LEU A 183 3.18 9.98 -2.20
CA LEU A 183 2.54 9.76 -0.89
C LEU A 183 1.41 10.75 -0.67
N HIS A 184 1.68 12.04 -0.92
CA HIS A 184 0.68 13.11 -0.83
C HIS A 184 -0.52 12.81 -1.74
N HIS A 185 -0.27 12.45 -2.99
CA HIS A 185 -1.31 12.03 -3.93
C HIS A 185 -2.12 10.83 -3.42
N ALA A 186 -1.45 9.80 -2.92
CA ALA A 186 -2.10 8.59 -2.42
C ALA A 186 -3.02 8.88 -1.23
N VAL A 187 -2.55 9.69 -0.29
CA VAL A 187 -3.29 10.09 0.92
C VAL A 187 -4.52 10.95 0.58
N ASN A 188 -4.42 11.78 -0.46
CA ASN A 188 -5.50 12.68 -0.87
C ASN A 188 -6.48 12.07 -1.89
N ARG A 189 -6.26 10.83 -2.34
CA ARG A 189 -7.21 10.13 -3.19
C ARG A 189 -8.48 9.84 -2.41
N GLN A 190 -9.62 10.19 -3.01
CA GLN A 190 -10.94 9.94 -2.42
C GLN A 190 -11.53 8.61 -2.93
N ASN A 191 -12.58 8.15 -2.25
CA ASN A 191 -13.36 6.95 -2.59
C ASN A 191 -12.48 5.69 -2.65
N CYS A 192 -11.55 5.58 -1.72
CA CYS A 192 -10.75 4.38 -1.53
C CYS A 192 -10.48 4.15 -0.05
N VAL A 193 -10.22 2.89 0.28
CA VAL A 193 -9.75 2.47 1.60
C VAL A 193 -8.24 2.33 1.53
N GLN A 194 -7.56 2.81 2.57
CA GLN A 194 -6.12 2.63 2.72
C GLN A 194 -5.83 1.38 3.55
N ILE A 195 -5.02 0.47 3.02
CA ILE A 195 -4.40 -0.59 3.82
C ILE A 195 -2.88 -0.49 3.71
N LEU A 196 -2.20 -0.70 4.83
CA LEU A 196 -0.76 -0.57 4.95
C LEU A 196 -0.14 -1.91 5.29
N GLY A 197 1.05 -2.16 4.75
CA GLY A 197 1.91 -3.23 5.19
C GLY A 197 3.32 -3.08 4.64
N ARG A 198 4.10 -4.16 4.73
CA ARG A 198 5.47 -4.22 4.24
C ARG A 198 5.81 -5.58 3.66
N GLU A 199 6.88 -5.62 2.87
CA GLU A 199 7.43 -6.89 2.40
C GLU A 199 7.71 -7.83 3.59
N HIS A 200 7.35 -9.10 3.44
CA HIS A 200 7.45 -10.16 4.45
C HIS A 200 6.59 -9.99 5.71
N LEU A 201 5.73 -8.96 5.79
CA LEU A 201 4.68 -8.91 6.81
C LEU A 201 3.65 -10.00 6.53
N ASP A 202 3.29 -10.77 7.56
CA ASP A 202 2.23 -11.77 7.46
C ASP A 202 0.93 -11.08 7.03
N ALA A 203 0.24 -11.63 6.03
CA ALA A 203 -0.96 -11.03 5.43
C ALA A 203 -2.02 -10.65 6.47
N LYS A 204 -2.13 -11.40 7.58
CA LYS A 204 -3.10 -11.10 8.65
C LYS A 204 -2.83 -9.76 9.36
N ASP A 205 -1.58 -9.28 9.33
CA ASP A 205 -1.13 -8.07 10.02
C ASP A 205 -1.21 -6.82 9.12
N TRP A 206 -1.68 -6.97 7.87
CA TRP A 206 -1.92 -5.84 6.96
C TRP A 206 -3.20 -5.08 7.34
N GLY A 207 -3.19 -3.77 7.10
CA GLY A 207 -4.33 -2.87 7.33
C GLY A 207 -4.57 -2.53 8.81
N HIS A 208 -5.48 -1.58 9.04
CA HIS A 208 -5.82 -1.05 10.37
C HIS A 208 -7.32 -1.04 10.60
N GLY A 209 -7.73 -0.90 11.87
CA GLY A 209 -9.14 -0.85 12.26
C GLY A 209 -9.96 -1.98 11.65
N ASN A 210 -11.13 -1.64 11.10
CA ASN A 210 -12.03 -2.59 10.45
C ASN A 210 -11.50 -3.17 9.13
N TRP A 211 -10.41 -2.61 8.60
CA TRP A 211 -9.78 -3.04 7.35
C TRP A 211 -8.51 -3.87 7.58
N ASN A 212 -8.19 -4.19 8.84
CA ASN A 212 -7.19 -5.18 9.15
C ASN A 212 -7.64 -6.57 8.69
N LEU A 213 -6.77 -7.31 8.00
CA LEU A 213 -7.14 -8.56 7.34
C LEU A 213 -7.53 -9.66 8.33
N LYS A 214 -6.87 -9.72 9.50
CA LYS A 214 -7.26 -10.63 10.57
C LYS A 214 -8.68 -10.33 11.05
N ILE A 215 -8.98 -9.05 11.30
CA ILE A 215 -10.32 -8.64 11.73
C ILE A 215 -11.38 -9.00 10.67
N LEU A 216 -11.10 -8.79 9.39
CA LEU A 216 -12.04 -9.10 8.30
C LEU A 216 -12.40 -10.58 8.20
N LEU A 217 -11.45 -11.49 8.47
CA LEU A 217 -11.71 -12.93 8.40
C LEU A 217 -12.16 -13.54 9.73
N GLU A 218 -11.86 -12.89 10.86
CA GLU A 218 -12.21 -13.38 12.20
C GLU A 218 -13.42 -12.70 12.83
N ALA A 219 -13.93 -11.62 12.23
CA ALA A 219 -15.19 -11.01 12.62
C ALA A 219 -16.33 -12.03 12.47
N SER A 220 -16.90 -12.43 13.61
CA SER A 220 -18.14 -13.18 13.67
C SER A 220 -19.30 -12.24 13.31
N ASP A 221 -20.14 -12.63 12.36
CA ASP A 221 -21.39 -11.94 12.06
C ASP A 221 -22.35 -11.96 13.26
#